data_AF-A0A1S6KZL8-F1
#
_entry.id   AF-A0A1S6KZL8-F1
#
_cell.length_a   1.000
_cell.length_b   1.000
_cell.length_c   1.000
_cell.angle_alpha   90.00
_cell.angle_beta   90.00
_cell.angle_gamma   90.00
#
_symmetry.space_group_name_H-M   'P 1'
#
loop_
_entity.id
_entity.type
_entity.pdbx_description
1 polymer ?
#
loop_
_entity_poly.entity_id
_entity_poly.type
_entity_poly.pdbx_seq_one_letter_code
_entity_poly.pdbx_strand_id
1 'polypeptide(L)' 'NMVGIASRMFSSLADAKLNIEMISQGSSEINISCVIAQKHSLLALNQIHRNLLEF' A
#
# COMPACT_ATOMS: atom_id res chain seq x y z
N ASN A 1 17.71 3.89 1.78
CA ASN A 1 17.13 2.99 2.80
C ASN A 1 15.89 3.67 3.40
N MET A 2 14.68 3.35 2.91
CA MET A 2 13.41 3.94 3.37
C MET A 2 12.73 3.01 4.38
N VAL A 3 13.34 2.86 5.56
CA VAL A 3 12.77 2.05 6.64
C VAL A 3 11.41 2.64 7.03
N GLY A 4 10.39 1.78 7.11
CA GLY A 4 9.02 2.18 7.46
C GLY A 4 8.10 2.48 6.27
N ILE A 5 8.59 2.44 5.02
CA ILE A 5 7.73 2.68 3.84
C ILE A 5 6.59 1.66 3.73
N ALA A 6 6.87 0.39 4.05
CA ALA A 6 5.86 -0.68 4.10
C ALA A 6 4.76 -0.35 5.11
N SER A 7 5.15 0.05 6.32
CA SER A 7 4.20 0.44 7.39
C SER A 7 3.33 1.61 6.96
N ARG A 8 3.91 2.63 6.31
CA ARG A 8 3.17 3.79 5.81
C ARG A 8 2.19 3.41 4.70
N MET A 9 2.60 2.54 3.77
CA MET A 9 1.72 2.00 2.73
C MET A 9 0.53 1.23 3.32
N PHE A 10 0.77 0.31 4.25
CA PHE A 10 -0.30 -0.49 4.86
C PHE A 10 -1.22 0.36 5.75
N SER A 11 -0.66 1.33 6.49
CA SER A 11 -1.46 2.27 7.28
C SER A 11 -2.37 3.10 6.38
N SER A 12 -1.84 3.57 5.24
CA SER A 12 -2.62 4.31 4.25
C SER A 12 -3.82 3.51 3.71
N LEU A 13 -3.66 2.20 3.47
CA LEU A 13 -4.75 1.32 3.06
C LEU A 13 -5.74 1.08 4.21
N ALA A 14 -5.25 0.93 5.44
CA ALA A 14 -6.06 0.73 6.63
C ALA A 14 -6.93 1.97 6.97
N ASP A 15 -6.41 3.18 6.78
CA ASP A 15 -7.17 4.44 6.97
C ASP A 15 -8.37 4.52 6.01
N ALA A 16 -8.22 3.98 4.80
CA ALA A 16 -9.31 3.83 3.84
C ALA A 16 -10.20 2.60 4.09
N LYS A 17 -10.00 1.88 5.21
CA LYS A 17 -10.71 0.65 5.59
C LYS A 17 -10.66 -0.44 4.53
N LEU A 18 -9.53 -0.55 3.83
CA LEU A 18 -9.31 -1.56 2.81
C LEU A 18 -8.70 -2.82 3.40
N ASN A 19 -9.31 -3.95 3.09
CA ASN A 19 -8.76 -5.26 3.46
C ASN A 19 -7.61 -5.64 2.54
N ILE A 20 -6.53 -6.15 3.12
CA ILE A 20 -5.39 -6.72 2.40
C ILE A 20 -5.49 -8.24 2.50
N GLU A 21 -5.67 -8.92 1.37
CA GLU A 21 -5.85 -10.38 1.31
C GLU A 21 -4.52 -11.13 1.29
N MET A 22 -3.49 -10.50 0.74
CA MET A 22 -2.15 -11.06 0.64
C MET A 22 -1.11 -9.94 0.60
N ILE A 23 0.05 -10.21 1.18
CA ILE A 23 1.26 -9.40 1.04
C ILE A 23 2.35 -10.30 0.48
N SER A 24 3.06 -9.81 -0.54
CA SER A 24 4.24 -10.46 -1.10
C SER A 24 5.37 -9.44 -1.24
N GLN A 25 6.51 -9.75 -0.65
CA GLN A 25 7.72 -8.93 -0.71
C GLN A 25 8.86 -9.87 -1.12
N GLY A 26 9.44 -9.59 -2.29
CA GLY A 26 10.55 -10.39 -2.81
C GLY A 26 11.87 -10.01 -2.16
N SER A 27 12.95 -10.73 -2.47
CA SER A 27 14.32 -10.33 -2.08
C SER A 27 14.77 -8.98 -2.66
N SER A 28 14.01 -8.45 -3.62
CA SER A 28 14.20 -7.12 -4.18
C SER A 28 13.73 -6.06 -3.17
N GLU A 29 14.67 -5.29 -2.63
CA GLU A 29 14.40 -4.22 -1.65
C GLU A 29 13.57 -3.04 -2.19
N ILE A 30 13.24 -3.07 -3.48
CA ILE A 30 12.54 -1.98 -4.18
C ILE A 30 11.05 -2.25 -4.43
N ASN A 31 10.54 -3.44 -4.11
CA ASN A 31 9.12 -3.76 -4.31
C ASN A 31 8.42 -4.30 -3.06
N ILE A 32 7.15 -3.95 -2.94
CA ILE A 32 6.18 -4.53 -2.02
C ILE A 32 4.87 -4.65 -2.82
N SER A 33 4.28 -5.83 -2.83
CA SER A 33 3.02 -6.11 -3.52
C SER A 33 1.96 -6.55 -2.52
N CYS A 34 0.71 -6.13 -2.73
CA CYS A 34 -0.42 -6.59 -1.93
C CYS A 34 -1.65 -6.82 -2.79
N VAL A 35 -2.49 -7.77 -2.38
CA VAL A 35 -3.77 -8.09 -3.04
C VAL A 35 -4.90 -7.43 -2.27
N ILE A 36 -5.80 -6.78 -3.00
CA ILE A 36 -7.03 -6.16 -2.50
C ILE A 36 -8.19 -6.50 -3.42
N ALA A 37 -9.42 -6.38 -2.94
CA ALA A 37 -10.59 -6.56 -3.78
C ALA A 37 -10.60 -5.54 -4.94
N GLN A 38 -10.82 -6.01 -6.17
CA GLN A 38 -10.73 -5.20 -7.39
C GLN A 38 -11.60 -3.93 -7.36
N LYS A 39 -12.78 -4.01 -6.74
CA LYS A 39 -13.71 -2.88 -6.55
C LYS A 39 -13.10 -1.69 -5.78
N HIS A 40 -12.01 -1.91 -5.05
CA HIS A 40 -11.31 -0.89 -4.27
C HIS A 40 -10.04 -0.36 -4.93
N SER A 41 -9.70 -0.84 -6.13
CA SER A 41 -8.44 -0.50 -6.82
C SER A 41 -8.20 1.00 -6.94
N LEU A 42 -9.19 1.77 -7.39
CA LEU A 42 -9.06 3.21 -7.56
C LEU A 42 -8.93 3.96 -6.23
N LEU A 43 -9.69 3.55 -5.21
CA LEU A 43 -9.60 4.14 -3.86
C LEU A 43 -8.23 3.88 -3.25
N ALA A 44 -7.72 2.64 -3.37
CA ALA A 44 -6.40 2.26 -2.89
C ALA A 44 -5.29 3.06 -3.56
N LEU A 45 -5.34 3.19 -4.89
CA LEU A 45 -4.39 3.96 -5.68
C LEU A 45 -4.35 5.42 -5.21
N ASN A 46 -5.51 6.07 -5.14
CA ASN A 46 -5.62 7.47 -4.75
C ASN A 46 -5.12 7.70 -3.32
N GLN A 47 -5.43 6.77 -2.41
CA GLN A 47 -5.02 6.92 -1.02
C GLN A 47 -3.51 6.73 -0.84
N ILE A 48 -2.92 5.74 -1.53
CA ILE A 48 -1.46 5.58 -1.55
C ILE A 48 -0.80 6.82 -2.15
N HIS A 49 -1.30 7.33 -3.28
CA HIS A 49 -0.72 8.51 -3.93
C HIS A 49 -0.73 9.71 -2.99
N ARG A 50 -1.88 10.01 -2.38
CA ARG A 50 -2.05 11.10 -1.42
C ARG A 50 -1.11 10.97 -0.22
N ASN A 51 -0.97 9.78 0.36
CA ASN A 51 -0.26 9.63 1.62
C ASN A 51 1.24 9.35 1.48
N LEU A 52 1.71 8.92 0.31
CA LEU A 52 3.12 8.56 0.08
C LEU A 52 3.83 9.48 -0.92
N LEU A 53 3.12 10.17 -1.81
CA LEU A 53 3.73 10.92 -2.92
C LEU A 53 3.40 12.41 -2.91
N GLU A 54 2.20 12.79 -2.48
CA GLU A 54 1.82 14.18 -2.29
C GLU A 54 2.09 14.57 -0.82
N PHE A 55 2.92 15.60 -0.60
CA PHE A 55 3.20 16.16 0.73
C PHE A 55 2.28 17.35 0.99
#